data_AF-X1K2W1-F1
#
_entry.id   AF-X1K2W1-F1
#
_cell.length_a   1.000
_cell.length_b   1.000
_cell.length_c   1.000
_cell.angle_alpha   90.00
_cell.angle_beta   90.00
_cell.angle_gamma   90.00
#
_symmetry.space_group_name_H-M   'P 1'
#
loop_
_entity.id
_entity.type
_entity.pdbx_description
1 polymer ?
#
loop_
_entity_poly.entity_id
_entity_poly.type
_entity_poly.pdbx_seq_one_letter_code
_entity_poly.pdbx_strand_id
1 'polypeptide(L)'
;SFESIKNFNKSGKDLLLPKVLGVHIEGNYLSEKYKGAQILKYLRKPDVNECREIIKRSGGLLKIMTLAPELEGCLEIVELLSSYGIISSVGHSDASIEDLDLAINKGLSHVTHAFNAMGEMRFSEPGVR
;
A
#
# COMPACT_ATOMS: atom_id res chain seq x y z
N SER A 1 8.10 11.25 12.59
CA SER A 1 8.18 9.80 12.85
C SER A 1 6.90 9.33 13.52
N PHE A 2 6.67 8.03 13.70
CA PHE A 2 5.49 7.53 14.43
C PHE A 2 5.35 8.13 15.84
N GLU A 3 6.48 8.41 16.49
CA GLU A 3 6.52 9.03 17.81
C GLU A 3 5.97 10.46 17.81
N SER A 4 6.27 11.24 16.76
CA SER A 4 5.73 12.60 16.60
C SER A 4 4.19 12.61 16.55
N ILE A 5 3.59 11.62 15.88
CA ILE A 5 2.12 11.49 15.78
C ILE A 5 1.51 11.14 17.15
N LYS A 6 2.13 10.21 17.88
CA LYS A 6 1.70 9.85 19.24
C LYS A 6 1.73 11.06 20.16
N ASN A 7 2.76 11.89 20.06
CA ASN A 7 2.91 13.10 20.87
C ASN A 7 1.88 14.17 20.52
N PHE A 8 1.63 14.42 19.22
CA PHE A 8 0.59 15.36 18.77
C PHE A 8 -0.81 14.98 19.30
N ASN A 9 -1.18 13.71 19.21
CA ASN A 9 -2.47 13.23 19.71
C ASN A 9 -2.59 13.29 21.24
N LYS A 10 -1.47 13.30 21.99
CA LYS A 10 -1.48 13.50 23.45
C LYS A 10 -1.66 14.97 23.82
N SER A 11 -1.05 15.89 23.08
CA SER A 11 -1.12 17.34 23.37
C SER A 11 -2.42 18.00 22.95
N GLY A 12 -3.15 17.43 21.97
CA GLY A 12 -4.38 18.01 21.42
C GLY A 12 -5.68 17.70 22.18
N LYS A 13 -5.64 17.08 23.37
CA LYS A 13 -6.85 16.64 24.08
C LYS A 13 -7.80 17.77 24.49
N ASP A 14 -7.31 19.01 24.60
CA ASP A 14 -8.07 20.17 25.07
C ASP A 14 -8.43 21.19 23.97
N LEU A 15 -8.13 20.86 22.70
CA LEU A 15 -8.41 21.74 21.54
C LEU A 15 -9.28 20.98 20.52
N LEU A 16 -10.22 21.67 19.87
CA LEU A 16 -11.08 21.14 18.78
C LEU A 16 -10.30 20.85 17.48
N LEU A 17 -9.04 20.42 17.58
CA LEU A 17 -8.19 20.15 16.44
C LEU A 17 -8.49 18.77 15.83
N PRO A 18 -8.31 18.62 14.51
CA PRO A 18 -8.41 17.31 13.86
C PRO A 18 -7.39 16.33 14.44
N LYS A 19 -7.84 15.10 14.71
CA LYS A 19 -7.02 14.02 15.26
C LYS A 19 -6.34 13.25 14.14
N VAL A 20 -5.06 12.89 14.33
CA VAL A 20 -4.37 11.99 13.39
C VAL A 20 -4.81 10.56 13.68
N LEU A 21 -5.58 9.97 12.76
CA LEU A 21 -6.14 8.61 12.91
C LEU A 21 -5.11 7.49 12.66
N GLY A 22 -4.02 7.82 11.98
CA GLY A 22 -2.95 6.89 11.62
C GLY A 22 -2.13 7.44 10.47
N VAL A 23 -1.45 6.54 9.77
CA VAL A 23 -0.66 6.84 8.57
C VAL A 23 -1.08 5.95 7.41
N HIS A 24 -0.98 6.54 6.24
CA HIS A 24 -0.96 5.86 4.96
C HIS A 24 0.47 5.93 4.43
N ILE A 25 1.08 4.78 4.16
CA ILE A 25 2.38 4.70 3.50
C ILE A 25 2.14 4.42 2.02
N GLU A 26 2.53 5.34 1.15
CA GLU A 26 2.52 5.13 -0.30
C GLU A 26 3.91 4.68 -0.76
N GLY A 27 4.10 3.36 -0.95
CA GLY A 27 5.41 2.73 -1.21
C GLY A 27 5.97 1.91 -0.05
N ASN A 28 7.19 1.35 -0.13
CA ASN A 28 8.22 1.49 -1.16
C ASN A 28 8.11 0.46 -2.31
N TYR A 29 7.12 -0.42 -2.25
CA TYR A 29 6.95 -1.56 -3.16
C TYR A 29 6.09 -1.17 -4.36
N LEU A 30 6.63 -0.31 -5.23
CA LEU A 30 5.92 0.26 -6.37
C LEU A 30 6.64 -0.08 -7.67
N SER A 31 5.89 -0.17 -8.77
CA SER A 31 6.47 -0.40 -10.10
C SER A 31 7.34 0.78 -10.50
N GLU A 32 8.60 0.50 -10.85
CA GLU A 32 9.52 1.53 -11.34
C GLU A 32 8.98 2.21 -12.61
N LYS A 33 8.28 1.45 -13.46
CA LYS A 33 7.64 1.93 -14.70
C LYS A 33 6.54 2.95 -14.42
N TYR A 34 5.81 2.79 -13.31
CA TYR A 34 4.69 3.67 -12.92
C TYR A 34 5.00 4.54 -11.70
N LYS A 35 6.27 4.79 -11.40
CA LYS A 35 6.71 5.55 -10.21
C LYS A 35 6.13 6.96 -10.09
N GLY A 36 5.71 7.59 -11.20
CA GLY A 36 5.23 8.98 -11.20
C GLY A 36 6.25 9.94 -10.55
N ALA A 37 5.83 10.66 -9.51
CA ALA A 37 6.66 11.57 -8.73
C ALA A 37 7.55 10.88 -7.66
N GLN A 38 7.43 9.55 -7.49
CA GLN A 38 8.25 8.81 -6.53
C GLN A 38 9.74 8.78 -6.97
N ILE A 39 10.62 8.94 -5.99
CA ILE A 39 12.07 8.97 -6.23
C ILE A 39 12.57 7.52 -6.31
N LEU A 40 13.06 7.13 -7.48
CA LEU A 40 13.47 5.75 -7.80
C LEU A 40 14.42 5.13 -6.76
N LYS A 41 15.36 5.91 -6.23
CA LYS A 41 16.35 5.43 -5.24
C LYS A 41 15.75 4.95 -3.90
N TYR A 42 14.48 5.27 -3.64
CA TYR A 42 13.77 4.84 -2.44
C TYR A 42 12.79 3.70 -2.71
N LEU A 43 12.54 3.35 -3.97
CA LEU A 43 11.80 2.13 -4.29
C LEU A 43 12.62 0.92 -3.88
N ARG A 44 11.93 -0.09 -3.35
CA ARG A 44 12.53 -1.32 -2.86
C ARG A 44 11.80 -2.49 -3.47
N LYS A 45 12.51 -3.60 -3.64
CA LYS A 45 11.85 -4.89 -3.90
C LYS A 45 10.99 -5.25 -2.68
N PRO A 46 9.82 -5.86 -2.90
CA PRO A 46 9.00 -6.38 -1.80
C PRO A 46 9.82 -7.26 -0.86
N ASP A 47 9.74 -6.97 0.44
CA ASP A 47 10.33 -7.78 1.50
C ASP A 47 9.35 -7.88 2.68
N VAL A 48 8.82 -9.08 2.89
CA VAL A 48 7.84 -9.37 3.96
C VAL A 48 8.42 -9.10 5.36
N ASN A 49 9.72 -9.33 5.57
CA ASN A 49 10.36 -9.08 6.86
C ASN A 49 10.51 -7.59 7.13
N GLU A 50 10.86 -6.81 6.10
CA GLU A 50 10.86 -5.35 6.19
C GLU A 50 9.46 -4.83 6.50
N CYS A 51 8.44 -5.30 5.79
CA CYS A 51 7.05 -4.91 6.04
C CYS A 51 6.63 -5.24 7.49
N ARG A 52 6.98 -6.42 8.00
CA ARG A 52 6.73 -6.81 9.39
C ARG A 52 7.37 -5.86 10.39
N GLU A 53 8.61 -5.43 10.14
CA GLU A 53 9.30 -4.46 10.99
C GLU A 53 8.64 -3.07 10.90
N ILE A 54 8.16 -2.64 9.73
CA ILE A 54 7.38 -1.41 9.56
C ILE A 54 6.10 -1.47 10.40
N ILE A 55 5.33 -2.56 10.29
CA ILE A 55 4.10 -2.78 11.08
C ILE A 55 4.41 -2.68 12.57
N LYS A 56 5.45 -3.38 13.04
CA LYS A 56 5.88 -3.35 14.44
C LYS A 56 6.25 -1.95 14.91
N ARG A 57 7.07 -1.23 14.14
CA ARG A 57 7.51 0.15 14.45
C ARG A 57 6.36 1.16 14.43
N SER A 58 5.34 0.92 13.60
CA SER A 58 4.15 1.77 13.55
C SER A 58 3.40 1.81 14.88
N GLY A 59 3.50 0.74 15.68
CA GLY A 59 2.78 0.62 16.95
C GLY A 59 1.26 0.79 16.78
N GLY A 60 0.70 0.23 15.70
CA GLY A 60 -0.73 0.29 15.38
C GLY A 60 -1.19 1.55 14.65
N LEU A 61 -0.26 2.46 14.28
CA LEU A 61 -0.58 3.66 13.51
C LEU A 61 -0.67 3.39 12.00
N LEU A 62 -0.09 2.31 11.49
CA LEU A 62 -0.23 1.93 10.08
C LEU A 62 -1.69 1.51 9.81
N LYS A 63 -2.34 2.21 8.87
CA LYS A 63 -3.74 1.94 8.48
C LYS A 63 -3.87 1.53 7.03
N ILE A 64 -3.07 2.15 6.15
CA ILE A 64 -3.10 1.88 4.71
C ILE A 64 -1.66 1.78 4.19
N MET A 65 -1.41 0.84 3.29
CA MET A 65 -0.17 0.77 2.51
C MET A 65 -0.49 0.61 1.03
N THR A 66 0.07 1.50 0.19
CA THR A 66 0.01 1.38 -1.27
C THR A 66 1.17 0.56 -1.79
N LEU A 67 0.88 -0.40 -2.67
CA LEU A 67 1.85 -1.29 -3.28
C LEU A 67 1.42 -1.69 -4.70
N ALA A 68 2.37 -2.21 -5.47
CA ALA A 68 2.18 -2.78 -6.80
C ALA A 68 2.13 -4.32 -6.69
N PRO A 69 0.94 -4.95 -6.81
CA PRO A 69 0.76 -6.37 -6.51
C PRO A 69 1.46 -7.32 -7.50
N GLU A 70 1.78 -6.86 -8.70
CA GLU A 70 2.50 -7.64 -9.72
C GLU A 70 3.97 -7.89 -9.38
N LEU A 71 4.51 -7.19 -8.37
CA LEU A 71 5.89 -7.39 -7.94
C LEU A 71 6.03 -8.69 -7.14
N GLU A 72 7.08 -9.46 -7.45
CA GLU A 72 7.42 -10.69 -6.73
C GLU A 72 7.53 -10.41 -5.21
N GLY A 73 6.76 -11.16 -4.40
CA GLY A 73 6.71 -11.00 -2.94
C GLY A 73 5.61 -10.04 -2.42
N CYS A 74 4.91 -9.31 -3.29
CA CYS A 74 3.86 -8.39 -2.85
C CYS A 74 2.59 -9.10 -2.37
N LEU A 75 2.24 -10.26 -2.92
CA LEU A 75 1.05 -11.01 -2.51
C LEU A 75 1.15 -11.47 -1.05
N GLU A 76 2.33 -11.90 -0.62
CA GLU A 76 2.63 -12.25 0.77
C GLU A 76 2.55 -11.02 1.68
N ILE A 77 2.95 -9.84 1.19
CA ILE A 77 2.80 -8.58 1.92
C ILE A 77 1.32 -8.20 2.04
N VAL A 78 0.52 -8.37 0.99
CA VAL A 78 -0.94 -8.14 1.03
C VAL A 78 -1.60 -9.02 2.09
N GLU A 79 -1.27 -10.31 2.11
CA GLU A 79 -1.76 -11.26 3.10
C GLU A 79 -1.32 -10.89 4.53
N LEU A 80 -0.05 -10.47 4.69
CA LEU A 80 0.46 -9.99 5.96
C LEU A 80 -0.34 -8.77 6.44
N LEU A 81 -0.49 -7.74 5.61
CA LEU A 81 -1.22 -6.52 5.97
C LEU A 81 -2.66 -6.84 6.39
N SER A 82 -3.35 -7.69 5.62
CA SER A 82 -4.70 -8.16 5.92
C SER A 82 -4.78 -8.82 7.31
N SER A 83 -3.82 -9.70 7.64
CA SER A 83 -3.76 -10.37 8.96
C SER A 83 -3.59 -9.40 10.15
N TYR A 84 -3.09 -8.19 9.92
CA TYR A 84 -2.96 -7.12 10.93
C TYR A 84 -4.10 -6.09 10.86
N GLY A 85 -5.11 -6.31 10.00
CA GLY A 85 -6.22 -5.37 9.78
C GLY A 85 -5.77 -4.06 9.12
N ILE A 86 -4.67 -4.10 8.36
CA ILE A 86 -4.13 -2.97 7.62
C ILE A 86 -4.61 -3.08 6.18
N ILE A 87 -5.12 -1.99 5.63
CA ILE A 87 -5.63 -1.94 4.27
C ILE A 87 -4.44 -1.92 3.31
N SER A 88 -4.37 -2.90 2.42
CA SER A 88 -3.52 -2.85 1.23
C SER A 88 -4.28 -2.17 0.09
N SER A 89 -3.57 -1.29 -0.63
CA SER A 89 -4.11 -0.52 -1.73
C SER A 89 -3.24 -0.64 -2.97
N VAL A 90 -3.83 -0.85 -4.15
CA VAL A 90 -3.05 -0.86 -5.41
C VAL A 90 -2.79 0.55 -5.89
N GLY A 91 -1.57 0.83 -6.32
CA GLY A 91 -1.19 2.07 -7.01
C GLY A 91 0.23 1.96 -7.55
N HIS A 92 0.60 2.81 -8.52
CA HIS A 92 1.92 2.74 -9.17
C HIS A 92 2.25 1.34 -9.69
N SER A 93 1.32 0.76 -10.45
CA SER A 93 1.30 -0.67 -10.79
C SER A 93 0.99 -0.89 -12.26
N ASP A 94 1.61 -1.91 -12.84
CA ASP A 94 1.34 -2.47 -14.18
C ASP A 94 0.51 -3.77 -14.10
N ALA A 95 -0.19 -4.00 -12.99
CA ALA A 95 -0.87 -5.25 -12.71
C ALA A 95 -1.90 -5.62 -13.78
N SER A 96 -1.88 -6.90 -14.18
CA SER A 96 -2.92 -7.52 -14.98
C SER A 96 -4.19 -7.77 -14.15
N ILE A 97 -5.28 -8.17 -14.80
CA ILE A 97 -6.51 -8.57 -14.10
C ILE A 97 -6.22 -9.78 -13.21
N GLU A 98 -5.42 -10.72 -13.70
CA GLU A 98 -5.02 -11.92 -12.97
C GLU A 98 -4.23 -11.58 -11.70
N ASP A 99 -3.30 -10.61 -11.76
CA ASP A 99 -2.56 -10.14 -10.59
C ASP A 99 -3.49 -9.50 -9.54
N LEU A 100 -4.48 -8.71 -10.00
CA LEU A 100 -5.46 -8.10 -9.12
C LEU A 100 -6.37 -9.14 -8.46
N ASP A 101 -6.84 -10.13 -9.21
CA ASP A 101 -7.67 -11.22 -8.67
C ASP A 101 -6.91 -12.01 -7.60
N LEU A 102 -5.63 -12.32 -7.83
CA LEU A 102 -4.78 -12.96 -6.84
C LEU A 102 -4.62 -12.08 -5.59
N ALA A 103 -4.38 -10.77 -5.76
CA ALA A 103 -4.23 -9.84 -4.65
C ALA A 103 -5.54 -9.68 -3.83
N ILE A 104 -6.70 -9.60 -4.50
CA ILE A 104 -8.02 -9.55 -3.87
C ILE A 104 -8.25 -10.80 -3.02
N ASN A 105 -7.94 -11.98 -3.56
CA ASN A 105 -8.02 -13.24 -2.82
C ASN A 105 -7.10 -13.29 -1.59
N LYS A 106 -6.03 -12.49 -1.58
CA LYS A 106 -5.11 -12.33 -0.44
C LYS A 106 -5.51 -11.22 0.53
N GLY A 107 -6.58 -10.47 0.26
CA GLY A 107 -7.13 -9.44 1.16
C GLY A 107 -6.89 -8.00 0.72
N LEU A 108 -6.47 -7.77 -0.53
CA LEU A 108 -6.49 -6.44 -1.14
C LEU A 108 -7.91 -5.87 -1.16
N SER A 109 -8.09 -4.63 -0.72
CA SER A 109 -9.42 -4.02 -0.58
C SER A 109 -9.54 -2.59 -1.08
N HIS A 110 -8.46 -1.93 -1.50
CA HIS A 110 -8.47 -0.53 -1.94
C HIS A 110 -7.66 -0.30 -3.22
N VAL A 111 -7.98 0.80 -3.90
CA VAL A 111 -7.19 1.37 -5.00
C VAL A 111 -6.82 2.80 -4.61
N THR A 112 -5.53 3.14 -4.67
CA THR A 112 -5.05 4.50 -4.40
C THR A 112 -5.24 5.29 -5.69
N HIS A 113 -5.80 6.51 -5.58
CA HIS A 113 -5.96 7.47 -6.68
C HIS A 113 -6.32 6.84 -8.03
N ALA A 114 -7.43 6.09 -8.06
CA ALA A 114 -7.91 5.38 -9.25
C ALA A 114 -7.64 6.15 -10.57
N PHE A 115 -7.01 5.47 -11.53
CA PHE A 115 -6.57 5.97 -12.85
C PHE A 115 -5.25 6.76 -12.91
N ASN A 116 -4.67 7.20 -11.79
CA ASN A 116 -3.38 7.89 -11.80
C ASN A 116 -2.22 6.90 -11.60
N ALA A 117 -1.22 6.96 -12.48
CA ALA A 117 -0.03 6.12 -12.40
C ALA A 117 -0.34 4.60 -12.28
N MET A 118 -1.37 4.14 -12.97
CA MET A 118 -1.66 2.72 -13.14
C MET A 118 -1.46 2.36 -14.62
N GLY A 119 -1.21 1.10 -14.94
CA GLY A 119 -1.33 0.59 -16.30
C GLY A 119 -2.66 1.01 -16.91
N GLU A 120 -2.68 1.26 -18.23
CA GLU A 120 -3.97 1.36 -18.93
C GLU A 120 -4.78 0.11 -18.62
N MET A 121 -6.06 0.25 -18.24
CA MET A 121 -6.98 -0.89 -18.24
C MET A 121 -7.11 -1.38 -19.69
N ARG A 122 -6.21 -2.27 -20.10
CA ARG A 122 -6.29 -2.96 -21.37
C ARG A 122 -7.23 -4.14 -21.17
N PHE A 123 -8.47 -3.94 -21.57
CA PHE A 123 -9.36 -5.04 -21.90
C PHE A 123 -8.81 -5.72 -23.16
N SER A 124 -7.78 -6.55 -23.05
CA SER A 124 -7.44 -7.48 -24.12
C SER A 124 -8.43 -8.64 -24.07
N GLU A 125 -9.52 -8.45 -24.81
CA GLU A 125 -10.48 -9.42 -25.36
C GLU A 125 -11.02 -10.57 -24.46
N PRO A 126 -12.32 -10.58 -24.13
CA PRO A 126 -13.02 -11.82 -23.83
C PRO A 126 -13.27 -12.58 -25.15
N GLY A 127 -12.44 -13.57 -25.49
CA GLY A 127 -12.62 -14.32 -26.74
C GLY A 127 -11.72 -15.54 -26.92
N VAL A 128 -12.25 -16.70 -26.55
CA VAL A 128 -11.98 -18.07 -27.08
C VAL A 128 -10.54 -18.61 -27.03
N ARG A 129 -10.31 -19.61 -26.17
CA ARG A 129 -9.39 -20.73 -26.43
C ARG A 129 -10.19 -22.01 -26.64
#